data_AF-A0A7Y7P114-F1
#
_entry.id   AF-A0A7Y7P114-F1
#
_cell.length_a   1.000
_cell.length_b   1.000
_cell.length_c   1.000
_cell.angle_alpha   90.00
_cell.angle_beta   90.00
_cell.angle_gamma   90.00
#
_symmetry.space_group_name_H-M   'P 1'
#
loop_
_entity.id
_entity.type
_entity.pdbx_description
1 polymer ?
#
loop_
_entity_poly.entity_id
_entity_poly.type
_entity_poly.pdbx_seq_one_letter_code
_entity_poly.pdbx_strand_id
1 'polypeptide(L)'
;MGKFNTNRYINCEMSEIMKIKPLWAIDENVGFLLDKALHPNNDRFVFKIVKTKRLIECSDFKEVDIRLLYTGDDTNDNRISQILYCWDNGIYLDPPTIYAENINHKVMYSDGRHRVKVSYFLEFENIPVALEKDDLKIMNLLLGFDQ
;
A
#
# COMPACT_ATOMS: atom_id res chain seq x y z
N MET A 1 -7.72 14.15 -20.81
CA MET A 1 -7.66 12.93 -19.96
C MET A 1 -8.84 12.05 -20.35
N GLY A 2 -8.57 10.84 -20.87
CA GLY A 2 -9.62 9.88 -21.18
C GLY A 2 -10.34 9.43 -19.90
N LYS A 3 -11.65 9.21 -19.98
CA LYS A 3 -12.42 8.66 -18.86
C LYS A 3 -11.87 7.26 -18.52
N PHE A 4 -11.32 7.10 -17.32
CA PHE A 4 -10.86 5.82 -16.81
C PHE A 4 -12.05 4.87 -16.72
N ASN A 5 -11.99 3.71 -17.38
CA ASN A 5 -12.98 2.65 -17.17
C ASN A 5 -12.52 1.77 -16.00
N THR A 6 -12.69 2.28 -14.78
CA THR A 6 -12.33 1.58 -13.53
C THR A 6 -13.13 0.29 -13.34
N ASN A 7 -14.28 0.14 -14.01
CA ASN A 7 -15.11 -1.07 -13.92
C ASN A 7 -14.50 -2.32 -14.55
N ARG A 8 -13.35 -2.22 -15.23
CA ARG A 8 -12.66 -3.38 -15.84
C ARG A 8 -12.36 -4.48 -14.82
N TYR A 9 -11.90 -4.13 -13.64
CA TYR A 9 -11.35 -5.11 -12.69
C TYR A 9 -12.40 -5.68 -11.72
N ILE A 10 -13.55 -5.03 -11.56
CA ILE A 10 -14.60 -5.47 -10.61
C ILE A 10 -15.19 -6.83 -11.01
N ASN A 11 -15.33 -7.06 -12.32
CA ASN A 11 -15.89 -8.30 -12.87
C ASN A 11 -14.82 -9.25 -13.42
N CYS A 12 -13.53 -9.00 -13.16
CA CYS A 12 -12.46 -9.89 -13.57
C CYS A 12 -12.36 -11.08 -12.60
N GLU A 13 -12.10 -12.26 -13.16
CA GLU A 13 -11.72 -13.42 -12.38
C GLU A 13 -10.44 -13.15 -11.57
N MET A 14 -10.39 -13.65 -10.33
CA MET A 14 -9.25 -13.41 -9.44
C MET A 14 -7.93 -13.92 -10.03
N SER A 15 -7.98 -15.01 -10.81
CA SER A 15 -6.81 -15.57 -11.50
C SER A 15 -6.19 -14.62 -12.54
N GLU A 16 -6.98 -13.73 -13.15
CA GLU A 16 -6.47 -12.68 -14.04
C GLU A 16 -5.89 -11.52 -13.24
N ILE A 17 -6.55 -11.12 -12.15
CA ILE A 17 -6.09 -10.05 -11.26
C ILE A 17 -4.73 -10.42 -10.64
N MET A 18 -4.53 -11.67 -10.21
CA MET A 18 -3.28 -12.16 -9.62
C MET A 18 -2.05 -12.07 -10.54
N LYS A 19 -2.24 -11.88 -11.86
CA LYS A 19 -1.12 -11.68 -12.79
C LYS A 19 -0.51 -10.28 -12.68
N ILE A 20 -1.24 -9.33 -12.11
CA ILE A 20 -0.81 -7.94 -11.94
C ILE A 20 0.22 -7.87 -10.81
N LYS A 21 1.34 -7.19 -11.06
CA LYS A 21 2.42 -7.01 -10.09
C LYS A 21 2.42 -5.58 -9.55
N PRO A 22 2.46 -5.35 -8.23
CA PRO A 22 2.67 -4.04 -7.66
C PRO A 22 3.94 -3.38 -8.18
N LEU A 23 3.81 -2.11 -8.57
CA LEU A 23 4.90 -1.24 -8.97
C LEU A 23 4.98 -0.08 -8.00
N TRP A 24 6.10 0.02 -7.29
CA TRP A 24 6.30 0.97 -6.20
C TRP A 24 7.36 2.00 -6.57
N ALA A 25 7.07 3.27 -6.33
CA ALA A 25 8.00 4.37 -6.57
C ALA A 25 9.06 4.47 -5.45
N ILE A 26 9.97 3.50 -5.37
CA ILE A 26 11.10 3.44 -4.43
C ILE A 26 12.39 3.05 -5.15
N ASP A 27 13.53 3.12 -4.47
CA ASP A 27 14.86 2.75 -4.98
C ASP A 27 15.17 3.40 -6.35
N GLU A 28 15.45 2.63 -7.40
CA GLU A 28 15.71 3.15 -8.74
C GLU A 28 14.48 3.87 -9.37
N ASN A 29 13.29 3.64 -8.82
CA ASN A 29 12.02 4.20 -9.28
C ASN A 29 11.56 5.40 -8.44
N VAL A 30 12.40 5.91 -7.54
CA VAL A 30 12.08 7.06 -6.68
C VAL A 30 11.70 8.33 -7.47
N GLY A 31 12.17 8.45 -8.72
CA GLY A 31 11.80 9.55 -9.62
C GLY A 31 10.31 9.59 -10.00
N PHE A 32 9.57 8.51 -9.75
CA PHE A 32 8.12 8.44 -9.97
C PHE A 32 7.28 8.83 -8.74
N LEU A 33 7.90 9.16 -7.59
CA LEU A 33 7.16 9.58 -6.41
C LEU A 33 6.30 10.81 -6.71
N LEU A 34 5.01 10.73 -6.39
CA LEU A 34 4.07 11.83 -6.52
C LEU A 34 4.06 12.70 -5.27
N ASP A 35 4.08 12.08 -4.08
CA ASP A 35 4.24 12.80 -2.83
C ASP A 35 5.70 13.24 -2.64
N LYS A 36 5.92 14.54 -2.81
CA LYS A 36 7.22 15.16 -2.63
C LYS A 36 7.76 14.92 -1.23
N ALA A 37 6.93 14.82 -0.18
CA ALA A 37 7.38 14.61 1.19
C ALA A 37 8.14 13.28 1.36
N LEU A 38 7.81 12.27 0.56
CA LEU A 38 8.48 10.96 0.54
C LEU A 38 9.83 10.97 -0.18
N HIS A 39 10.17 12.05 -0.88
CA HIS A 39 11.44 12.14 -1.59
C HIS A 39 12.62 12.07 -0.60
N PRO A 40 13.66 11.24 -0.85
CA PRO A 40 14.77 11.02 0.08
C PRO A 40 15.46 12.30 0.58
N ASN A 41 15.54 13.32 -0.28
CA ASN A 41 16.11 14.62 0.05
C ASN A 41 15.43 15.36 1.22
N ASN A 42 14.19 15.02 1.58
CA ASN A 42 13.51 15.64 2.73
C ASN A 42 13.88 15.00 4.07
N ASP A 43 14.53 13.84 4.06
CA ASP A 43 15.06 13.14 5.23
C ASP A 43 14.05 12.81 6.36
N ARG A 44 12.75 12.97 6.09
CA ARG A 44 11.66 12.75 7.07
C ARG A 44 11.22 11.29 7.17
N PHE A 45 11.12 10.64 6.01
CA PHE A 45 10.65 9.26 5.91
C PHE A 45 11.80 8.31 5.59
N VAL A 46 11.69 7.08 6.06
CA VAL A 46 12.52 5.96 5.63
C VAL A 46 11.65 4.90 5.00
N PHE A 47 12.13 4.33 3.90
CA PHE A 47 11.48 3.17 3.29
C PHE A 47 11.96 1.89 3.96
N LYS A 48 11.01 1.01 4.28
CA LYS A 48 11.28 -0.34 4.78
C LYS A 48 10.48 -1.35 3.99
N ILE A 49 11.06 -2.53 3.77
CA ILE A 49 10.33 -3.68 3.25
C ILE A 49 9.74 -4.44 4.44
N VAL A 50 8.46 -4.81 4.34
CA VAL A 50 7.74 -5.49 5.41
C VAL A 50 6.95 -6.67 4.88
N LYS A 51 6.78 -7.70 5.72
CA LYS A 51 5.88 -8.82 5.43
C LYS A 51 4.44 -8.30 5.40
N THR A 52 3.77 -8.42 4.25
CA THR A 52 2.42 -7.89 4.02
C THR A 52 1.42 -8.46 5.02
N LYS A 53 1.49 -9.77 5.30
CA LYS A 53 0.62 -10.43 6.29
C LYS A 53 0.80 -9.84 7.70
N ARG A 54 2.05 -9.61 8.12
CA ARG A 54 2.34 -9.03 9.43
C ARG A 54 1.82 -7.60 9.53
N LEU A 55 1.99 -6.82 8.47
CA LEU A 55 1.43 -5.47 8.38
C LEU A 55 -0.10 -5.51 8.54
N ILE A 56 -0.79 -6.42 7.85
CA ILE A 56 -2.25 -6.58 7.96
C ILE A 56 -2.68 -6.86 9.41
N GLU A 57 -2.01 -7.80 10.09
CA GLU A 57 -2.32 -8.22 11.47
C GLU A 57 -2.08 -7.10 12.50
N CYS A 58 -1.06 -6.28 12.29
CA CYS A 58 -0.66 -5.21 13.20
C CYS A 58 -1.37 -3.88 12.94
N SER A 59 -2.07 -3.73 11.83
CA SER A 59 -2.65 -2.46 11.40
C SER A 59 -4.11 -2.26 11.80
N ASP A 60 -4.52 -1.00 11.86
CA ASP A 60 -5.92 -0.57 11.82
C ASP A 60 -6.23 0.02 10.43
N PHE A 61 -7.14 -0.64 9.71
CA PHE A 61 -7.57 -0.25 8.37
C PHE A 61 -8.78 0.70 8.38
N LYS A 62 -9.30 1.06 9.56
CA LYS A 62 -10.47 1.91 9.76
C LYS A 62 -11.65 1.41 8.93
N GLU A 63 -12.11 2.20 7.97
CA GLU A 63 -13.25 1.90 7.11
C GLU A 63 -12.98 0.86 6.01
N VAL A 64 -11.72 0.46 5.81
CA VAL A 64 -11.36 -0.48 4.73
C VAL A 64 -11.45 -1.92 5.21
N ASP A 65 -12.43 -2.65 4.70
CA ASP A 65 -12.56 -4.09 4.97
C ASP A 65 -11.47 -4.89 4.25
N ILE A 66 -10.68 -5.64 5.01
CA ILE A 66 -9.58 -6.48 4.51
C ILE A 66 -10.00 -7.93 4.17
N ARG A 67 -11.25 -8.32 4.41
CA ARG A 67 -11.74 -9.70 4.23
C ARG A 67 -12.11 -10.03 2.78
N LEU A 68 -12.47 -9.02 1.99
CA LEU A 68 -12.86 -9.14 0.59
C LEU A 68 -12.12 -8.09 -0.23
N LEU A 69 -11.70 -8.43 -1.45
CA LEU A 69 -11.10 -7.46 -2.36
C LEU A 69 -12.11 -6.37 -2.69
N TYR A 70 -13.25 -6.72 -3.28
CA TYR A 70 -14.37 -5.79 -3.55
C TYR A 70 -15.52 -6.03 -2.57
N THR A 71 -16.10 -4.95 -2.05
CA THR A 71 -17.19 -5.04 -1.05
C THR A 71 -18.55 -4.58 -1.56
N GLY A 72 -18.62 -4.06 -2.79
CA GLY A 72 -19.78 -3.35 -3.30
C GLY A 72 -19.88 -1.90 -2.79
N ASP A 73 -18.83 -1.40 -2.13
CA ASP A 73 -18.75 0.02 -1.77
C ASP A 73 -18.07 0.77 -2.92
N ASP A 74 -18.83 1.61 -3.61
CA ASP A 74 -18.36 2.30 -4.82
C ASP A 74 -17.06 3.09 -4.60
N THR A 75 -16.87 3.69 -3.42
CA THR A 75 -15.67 4.50 -3.17
C THR A 75 -14.43 3.63 -3.02
N ASN A 76 -14.51 2.59 -2.19
CA ASN A 76 -13.41 1.65 -1.97
C ASN A 76 -13.10 0.83 -3.22
N ASP A 77 -14.13 0.33 -3.91
CA ASP A 77 -13.99 -0.51 -5.09
C ASP A 77 -13.39 0.27 -6.28
N ASN A 78 -13.76 1.54 -6.44
CA ASN A 78 -13.11 2.41 -7.42
C ASN A 78 -11.62 2.63 -7.12
N ARG A 79 -11.24 2.83 -5.84
CA ARG A 79 -9.82 2.96 -5.46
C ARG A 79 -9.02 1.71 -5.77
N ILE A 80 -9.57 0.53 -5.47
CA ILE A 80 -8.94 -0.76 -5.79
C ILE A 80 -8.73 -0.89 -7.29
N SER A 81 -9.76 -0.57 -8.08
CA SER A 81 -9.70 -0.64 -9.53
C SER A 81 -8.66 0.31 -10.13
N GLN A 82 -8.50 1.50 -9.56
CA GLN A 82 -7.47 2.46 -9.97
C GLN A 82 -6.06 1.94 -9.66
N ILE A 83 -5.86 1.30 -8.50
CA ILE A 83 -4.58 0.71 -8.12
C ILE A 83 -4.20 -0.40 -9.10
N LEU A 84 -5.13 -1.33 -9.37
CA LEU A 84 -4.93 -2.41 -10.33
C LEU A 84 -4.65 -1.87 -11.73
N TYR A 85 -5.40 -0.84 -12.16
CA TYR A 85 -5.16 -0.19 -13.44
C TYR A 85 -3.73 0.37 -13.56
N CYS A 86 -3.27 1.11 -12.55
CA CYS A 86 -1.94 1.69 -12.55
C CYS A 86 -0.87 0.59 -12.70
N TRP A 87 -0.94 -0.45 -11.87
CA TRP A 87 0.04 -1.54 -11.90
C TRP A 87 -0.02 -2.37 -13.20
N ASP A 88 -1.22 -2.67 -13.72
CA ASP A 88 -1.41 -3.38 -15.00
C ASP A 88 -0.86 -2.58 -16.20
N ASN A 89 -0.77 -1.25 -16.08
CA ASN A 89 -0.28 -0.37 -17.14
C ASN A 89 1.14 0.17 -16.90
N GLY A 90 1.90 -0.42 -15.98
CA GLY A 90 3.30 -0.02 -15.76
C GLY A 90 3.47 1.29 -14.98
N ILE A 91 2.41 1.78 -14.32
CA ILE A 91 2.43 3.04 -13.56
C ILE A 91 2.81 2.73 -12.10
N TYR A 92 3.89 3.36 -11.65
CA TYR A 92 4.37 3.27 -10.28
C TYR A 92 3.47 4.09 -9.35
N LEU A 93 3.22 3.54 -8.16
CA LEU A 93 2.50 4.23 -7.09
C LEU A 93 3.42 4.43 -5.89
N ASP A 94 3.18 5.52 -5.17
CA ASP A 94 3.86 5.79 -3.90
C ASP A 94 3.62 4.64 -2.91
N PRO A 95 4.63 4.26 -2.10
CA PRO A 95 4.44 3.30 -1.03
C PRO A 95 3.39 3.80 -0.02
N PRO A 96 2.68 2.90 0.70
CA PRO A 96 1.85 3.28 1.83
C PRO A 96 2.67 4.03 2.89
N THR A 97 2.09 5.10 3.44
CA THR A 97 2.70 5.87 4.52
C THR A 97 2.07 5.47 5.84
N ILE A 98 2.88 4.95 6.74
CA ILE A 98 2.44 4.37 8.00
C ILE A 98 3.13 5.00 9.20
N TYR A 99 2.47 4.93 10.35
CA TYR A 99 2.96 5.46 11.62
C TYR A 99 2.48 4.58 12.78
N ALA A 100 3.13 4.69 13.94
CA ALA A 100 2.73 3.95 15.13
C ALA A 100 1.70 4.74 15.94
N GLU A 101 0.60 4.10 16.33
CA GLU A 101 -0.29 4.67 17.34
C GLU A 101 0.26 4.38 18.75
N ASN A 102 0.53 5.45 19.51
CA ASN A 102 1.14 5.37 20.83
C ASN A 102 0.28 4.64 21.89
N ILE A 103 -1.04 4.62 21.73
CA ILE A 103 -1.97 4.11 22.77
C ILE A 103 -2.18 2.60 22.61
N ASN A 104 -2.54 2.14 21.41
CA ASN A 104 -2.90 0.75 21.18
C ASN A 104 -1.78 -0.09 20.53
N HIS A 105 -0.61 0.52 20.30
CA HIS A 105 0.51 -0.11 19.59
C HIS A 105 0.07 -0.75 18.26
N LYS A 106 -0.75 0.00 17.50
CA LYS A 106 -1.23 -0.39 16.18
C LYS A 106 -0.49 0.39 15.10
N VAL A 107 -0.36 -0.22 13.94
CA VAL A 107 0.09 0.48 12.74
C VAL A 107 -1.09 1.23 12.13
N MET A 108 -0.90 2.51 11.90
CA MET A 108 -1.88 3.39 11.29
C MET A 108 -1.41 3.84 9.91
N TYR A 109 -2.35 4.33 9.09
CA TYR A 109 -2.07 4.82 7.74
C TYR A 109 -2.36 6.30 7.62
N SER A 110 -1.35 7.08 7.24
CA SER A 110 -1.54 8.41 6.68
C SER A 110 -2.09 8.30 5.26
N ASP A 111 -1.60 7.34 4.48
CA ASP A 111 -2.08 7.03 3.13
C ASP A 111 -1.77 5.58 2.72
N GLY A 112 -2.45 5.09 1.67
CA GLY A 112 -2.08 3.86 0.96
C GLY A 112 -2.64 2.56 1.51
N ARG A 113 -3.57 2.60 2.47
CA ARG A 113 -4.23 1.40 3.04
C ARG A 113 -4.90 0.51 1.98
N HIS A 114 -5.49 1.09 0.94
CA HIS A 114 -6.05 0.35 -0.20
C HIS A 114 -4.95 -0.37 -0.98
N ARG A 115 -3.77 0.25 -1.16
CA ARG A 115 -2.64 -0.39 -1.86
C ARG A 115 -2.16 -1.61 -1.09
N VAL A 116 -2.07 -1.52 0.24
CA VAL A 116 -1.75 -2.67 1.10
C VAL A 116 -2.78 -3.78 0.95
N LYS A 117 -4.08 -3.45 1.02
CA LYS A 117 -5.16 -4.40 0.79
C LYS A 117 -5.01 -5.11 -0.56
N VAL A 118 -4.82 -4.37 -1.65
CA VAL A 118 -4.66 -4.97 -2.98
C VAL A 118 -3.43 -5.87 -3.03
N SER A 119 -2.27 -5.44 -2.53
CA SER A 119 -1.07 -6.29 -2.48
C SER A 119 -1.26 -7.57 -1.67
N TYR A 120 -2.03 -7.51 -0.58
CA TYR A 120 -2.39 -8.69 0.21
C TYR A 120 -3.22 -9.70 -0.61
N PHE A 121 -4.25 -9.24 -1.31
CA PHE A 121 -5.07 -10.10 -2.19
C PHE A 121 -4.32 -10.62 -3.41
N LEU A 122 -3.30 -9.90 -3.87
CA LEU A 122 -2.38 -10.36 -4.92
C LEU A 122 -1.29 -11.32 -4.38
N GLU A 123 -1.34 -11.69 -3.10
CA GLU A 123 -0.40 -12.60 -2.44
C GLU A 123 1.06 -12.15 -2.46
N PHE A 124 1.31 -10.83 -2.49
CA PHE A 124 2.67 -10.31 -2.39
C PHE A 124 3.18 -10.44 -0.96
N GLU A 125 4.19 -11.28 -0.76
CA GLU A 125 4.74 -11.57 0.57
C GLU A 125 5.30 -10.33 1.25
N ASN A 126 5.97 -9.47 0.48
CA ASN A 126 6.64 -8.28 0.97
C ASN A 126 6.25 -7.04 0.17
N ILE A 127 6.05 -5.91 0.85
CA ILE A 127 5.82 -4.61 0.23
C ILE A 127 6.69 -3.53 0.89
N PRO A 128 7.04 -2.46 0.15
CA PRO A 128 7.64 -1.29 0.76
C PRO A 128 6.61 -0.46 1.50
N VAL A 129 7.05 0.21 2.55
CA VAL A 129 6.28 1.18 3.31
C VAL A 129 7.17 2.38 3.62
N ALA A 130 6.59 3.57 3.64
CA ALA A 130 7.22 4.77 4.17
C ALA A 130 6.80 4.97 5.62
N LEU A 131 7.77 5.17 6.53
CA LEU A 131 7.47 5.53 7.92
C LEU A 131 8.32 6.71 8.37
N GLU A 132 7.79 7.49 9.30
CA GLU A 132 8.56 8.56 9.93
C GLU A 132 9.72 7.97 10.73
N LYS A 133 10.89 8.60 10.66
CA LYS A 133 12.10 8.13 11.35
C LYS A 133 11.90 7.96 12.85
N ASP A 134 11.11 8.84 13.46
CA ASP A 134 10.87 8.84 14.90
C ASP A 134 10.10 7.60 15.36
N ASP A 135 9.30 7.00 14.48
CA ASP A 135 8.53 5.79 14.77
C ASP A 135 9.34 4.50 14.55
N LEU A 136 10.54 4.58 13.97
CA LEU A 136 11.31 3.43 13.51
C LEU A 136 11.50 2.36 14.60
N LYS A 137 11.77 2.79 15.84
CA LYS A 137 11.98 1.86 16.96
C LYS A 137 10.71 1.07 17.29
N ILE A 138 9.56 1.74 17.38
CA ILE A 138 8.28 1.10 17.71
C ILE A 138 7.83 0.24 16.54
N MET A 139 7.96 0.74 15.32
CA MET A 139 7.60 0.02 14.11
C MET A 139 8.43 -1.24 13.92
N ASN A 140 9.70 -1.23 14.31
CA ASN A 140 10.53 -2.44 14.32
C ASN A 140 10.01 -3.50 15.29
N LEU A 141 9.51 -3.10 16.46
CA LEU A 141 8.92 -4.04 17.43
C LEU A 141 7.60 -4.64 16.90
N LEU A 142 6.81 -3.85 16.17
CA LEU A 142 5.53 -4.29 15.63
C LEU A 142 5.71 -5.20 14.41
N LEU A 143 6.55 -4.78 13.46
CA LEU A 143 6.64 -5.38 12.13
C LEU A 143 7.83 -6.31 11.94
N GLY A 144 8.87 -6.20 12.79
CA GLY A 144 10.09 -7.00 12.69
C GLY A 144 10.84 -6.70 11.40
N PHE A 145 11.44 -5.51 11.28
CA PHE A 145 12.28 -5.22 10.12
C PHE A 145 13.55 -6.07 10.22
N ASP A 146 13.84 -6.83 9.18
CA ASP A 146 15.12 -7.53 9.08
C ASP A 146 16.26 -6.48 9.03
N GLN A 147 17.33 -6.72 9.80
CA GLN A 147 18.55 -5.91 9.85
C GLN A 147 19.44 -6.17 8.64
#